data_AF-A0A1D1VDK3-F1
#
_entry.id   AF-A0A1D1VDK3-F1
#
_cell.length_a   1.000
_cell.length_b   1.000
_cell.length_c   1.000
_cell.angle_alpha   90.00
_cell.angle_beta   90.00
_cell.angle_gamma   90.00
#
_symmetry.space_group_name_H-M   'P 1'
#
loop_
_entity.id
_entity.type
_entity.pdbx_description
1 polymer ?
#
loop_
_entity_poly.entity_id
_entity_poly.type
_entity_poly.pdbx_seq_one_letter_code
_entity_poly.pdbx_strand_id
1 'polypeptide(L)'
;MSTKRSYVLPAGFASAPSPTASNDSAIDSCSSNSNDIPDSSTGVTISGTATRKRKLNFDKDSDKYRQRRERNNQAVRKSRAKAKSKKQAIDDQVRQLMRDKQDLMRVNQDLVLKVEVLEKELNLIRSWVGQEGKSKEEAGVTAWQPDHPEAKVEGGEH
;
A
#
# COMPACT_ATOMS: atom_id res chain seq x y z
N MET A 1 -52.55 -23.29 31.93
CA MET A 1 -52.47 -21.84 32.16
C MET A 1 -51.25 -21.33 31.40
N SER A 2 -51.45 -20.63 30.28
CA SER A 2 -50.37 -20.19 29.37
C SER A 2 -50.39 -18.67 29.27
N THR A 3 -49.44 -18.01 29.91
CA THR A 3 -49.31 -16.55 29.94
C THR A 3 -48.60 -16.09 28.67
N LYS A 4 -49.35 -15.54 27.72
CA LYS A 4 -48.78 -14.89 26.52
C LYS A 4 -48.19 -13.54 26.93
N ARG A 5 -46.87 -13.43 26.87
CA ARG A 5 -46.13 -12.18 27.04
C ARG A 5 -46.33 -11.34 25.78
N SER A 6 -47.12 -10.27 25.85
CA SER A 6 -47.23 -9.28 24.78
C SER A 6 -46.00 -8.37 24.81
N TYR A 7 -45.31 -8.23 23.69
CA TYR A 7 -44.30 -7.20 23.52
C TYR A 7 -44.90 -6.11 22.64
N VAL A 8 -45.09 -4.93 23.24
CA VAL A 8 -45.37 -3.69 22.51
C VAL A 8 -44.00 -3.05 22.23
N LEU A 9 -43.65 -2.90 20.96
CA LEU A 9 -42.43 -2.21 20.54
C LEU A 9 -42.68 -0.69 20.54
N PRO A 10 -41.79 0.14 21.10
CA PRO A 10 -41.95 1.58 21.06
C PRO A 10 -41.64 2.12 19.66
N ALA A 11 -42.49 3.04 19.18
CA ALA A 11 -42.30 3.76 17.94
C ALA A 11 -41.17 4.78 18.11
N GLY A 12 -40.05 4.56 17.42
CA GLY A 12 -38.91 5.48 17.43
C GLY A 12 -37.58 4.79 17.17
N PHE A 13 -37.43 4.19 15.99
CA PHE A 13 -36.10 3.86 15.48
C PHE A 13 -35.86 4.70 14.23
N ALA A 14 -34.98 5.68 14.36
CA ALA A 14 -34.44 6.42 13.24
C ALA A 14 -33.77 5.44 12.26
N SER A 15 -34.01 5.67 10.97
CA SER A 15 -33.49 4.87 9.86
C SER A 15 -31.96 4.78 9.92
N ALA A 16 -31.42 3.60 10.19
CA ALA A 16 -29.99 3.33 10.03
C ALA A 16 -29.69 3.15 8.53
N PRO A 17 -28.62 3.75 7.98
CA PRO A 17 -28.24 3.53 6.59
C PRO A 17 -27.85 2.05 6.41
N SER A 18 -28.54 1.39 5.48
CA SER A 18 -28.28 0.02 5.04
C SER A 18 -26.80 -0.15 4.66
N PRO A 19 -26.14 -1.27 5.00
CA PRO A 19 -24.83 -1.57 4.43
C PRO A 19 -25.01 -1.81 2.93
N THR A 20 -24.52 -0.87 2.11
CA THR A 20 -24.30 -1.10 0.69
C THR A 20 -23.33 -2.27 0.57
N ALA A 21 -23.83 -3.38 0.06
CA ALA A 21 -23.03 -4.53 -0.33
C ALA A 21 -21.95 -4.04 -1.31
N SER A 22 -20.74 -3.86 -0.79
CA SER A 22 -19.57 -3.65 -1.63
C SER A 22 -19.29 -4.98 -2.32
N ASN A 23 -19.15 -4.91 -3.63
CA ASN A 23 -18.93 -6.05 -4.50
C ASN A 23 -17.57 -6.66 -4.19
N ASP A 24 -17.51 -7.56 -3.20
CA ASP A 24 -16.38 -8.47 -3.05
C ASP A 24 -16.39 -9.38 -4.26
N SER A 25 -15.56 -9.03 -5.25
CA SER A 25 -15.24 -9.91 -6.36
C SER A 25 -14.51 -11.12 -5.80
N ALA A 26 -15.30 -12.12 -5.39
CA ALA A 26 -14.81 -13.44 -5.02
C ALA A 26 -14.19 -14.07 -6.27
N ILE A 27 -12.90 -13.82 -6.48
CA ILE A 27 -12.08 -14.67 -7.33
C ILE A 27 -11.89 -16.01 -6.61
N ASP A 28 -12.93 -16.83 -6.61
CA ASP A 28 -12.82 -18.24 -6.26
C ASP A 28 -12.00 -18.93 -7.38
N SER A 29 -10.67 -18.84 -7.26
CA SER A 29 -9.75 -19.68 -8.02
C SER A 29 -9.79 -21.06 -7.39
N CYS A 30 -10.78 -21.87 -7.78
CA CYS A 30 -10.76 -23.30 -7.57
C CYS A 30 -9.76 -23.95 -8.55
N SER A 31 -8.47 -23.80 -8.26
CA SER A 31 -7.45 -24.64 -8.89
C SER A 31 -7.58 -26.06 -8.35
N SER A 32 -8.46 -26.84 -8.97
CA SER A 32 -8.49 -28.30 -8.84
C SER A 32 -7.22 -28.84 -9.47
N ASN A 33 -6.16 -28.99 -8.68
CA ASN A 33 -5.00 -29.78 -9.08
C ASN A 33 -5.41 -31.25 -9.01
N SER A 34 -5.94 -31.76 -10.12
CA SER A 34 -6.29 -33.17 -10.32
C SER A 34 -5.00 -33.95 -10.59
N ASN A 35 -4.25 -34.29 -9.55
CA ASN A 35 -3.17 -35.27 -9.62
C ASN A 35 -2.96 -35.88 -8.23
N ASP A 36 -3.82 -36.83 -7.87
CA ASP A 36 -3.56 -37.86 -6.85
C ASP A 36 -4.64 -38.94 -7.04
N ILE A 37 -4.41 -39.85 -8.00
CA ILE A 37 -5.15 -41.10 -8.11
C ILE A 37 -4.38 -42.13 -7.27
N PRO A 38 -4.83 -42.52 -6.07
CA PRO A 38 -4.37 -43.75 -5.46
C PRO A 38 -5.00 -44.93 -6.21
N ASP A 39 -4.19 -45.61 -7.01
CA ASP A 39 -4.46 -46.98 -7.45
C ASP A 39 -4.54 -47.86 -6.19
N SER A 40 -5.75 -48.29 -5.84
CA SER A 40 -5.95 -49.39 -4.93
C SER A 40 -7.20 -50.14 -5.38
N SER A 41 -6.94 -51.13 -6.22
CA SER A 41 -7.82 -52.25 -6.55
C SER A 41 -8.41 -52.89 -5.28
N THR A 42 -9.61 -52.46 -4.87
CA THR A 42 -10.62 -53.27 -4.16
C THR A 42 -11.92 -52.49 -4.12
N GLY A 43 -13.00 -53.14 -4.55
CA GLY A 43 -14.24 -52.50 -5.00
C GLY A 43 -15.03 -51.75 -3.92
N VAL A 44 -15.74 -50.71 -4.38
CA VAL A 44 -17.20 -50.58 -4.33
C VAL A 44 -17.55 -49.27 -5.05
N THR A 45 -17.94 -49.39 -6.31
CA THR A 45 -18.54 -48.31 -7.11
C THR A 45 -19.95 -48.05 -6.58
N ILE A 46 -20.16 -47.01 -5.76
CA ILE A 46 -21.51 -46.49 -5.54
C ILE A 46 -21.75 -45.36 -6.54
N SER A 47 -22.26 -45.80 -7.69
CA SER A 47 -23.10 -45.09 -8.64
C SER A 47 -23.63 -43.75 -8.12
N GLY A 48 -23.13 -42.67 -8.70
CA GLY A 48 -23.88 -41.45 -8.86
C GLY A 48 -25.01 -41.69 -9.86
N THR A 49 -26.20 -42.02 -9.37
CA THR A 49 -27.43 -41.87 -10.15
C THR A 49 -28.48 -41.19 -9.29
N ALA A 50 -29.02 -40.11 -9.85
CA ALA A 50 -30.07 -39.32 -9.27
C ALA A 50 -31.34 -40.15 -9.07
N THR A 51 -31.78 -40.31 -7.82
CA THR A 51 -33.19 -40.60 -7.55
C THR A 51 -33.68 -39.75 -6.39
N ARG A 52 -34.44 -38.72 -6.77
CA ARG A 52 -35.71 -38.29 -6.17
C ARG A 52 -35.75 -38.23 -4.64
N LYS A 53 -35.85 -36.99 -4.14
CA LYS A 53 -36.82 -36.56 -3.10
C LYS A 53 -37.47 -37.72 -2.33
N ARG A 54 -36.69 -38.40 -1.49
CA ARG A 54 -37.23 -39.17 -0.37
C ARG A 54 -36.59 -38.55 0.84
N LYS A 55 -37.42 -38.02 1.72
CA LYS A 55 -37.07 -37.67 3.09
C LYS A 55 -36.59 -38.96 3.75
N LEU A 56 -35.36 -39.38 3.46
CA LEU A 56 -34.70 -40.41 4.24
C LEU A 56 -34.46 -39.72 5.57
N ASN A 57 -35.23 -40.11 6.58
CA ASN A 57 -34.94 -39.80 7.96
C ASN A 57 -33.51 -40.28 8.19
N PHE A 58 -32.55 -39.36 8.03
CA PHE A 58 -31.14 -39.67 8.19
C PHE A 58 -30.98 -39.88 9.67
N ASP A 59 -30.90 -41.14 10.07
CA ASP A 59 -30.68 -41.54 11.44
C ASP A 59 -29.40 -40.83 11.93
N LYS A 60 -29.60 -39.87 12.82
CA LYS A 60 -28.53 -38.99 13.31
C LYS A 60 -27.51 -39.76 14.14
N ASP A 61 -27.89 -40.94 14.61
CA ASP A 61 -27.02 -41.79 15.42
C ASP A 61 -26.27 -42.83 14.59
N SER A 62 -26.54 -42.90 13.27
CA SER A 62 -25.79 -43.75 12.35
C SER A 62 -24.30 -43.41 12.33
N ASP A 63 -23.45 -44.43 12.37
CA ASP A 63 -21.99 -44.27 12.26
C ASP A 63 -21.58 -43.52 10.98
N LYS A 64 -22.33 -43.70 9.89
CA LYS A 64 -22.11 -42.97 8.62
C LYS A 64 -22.38 -41.46 8.77
N TYR A 65 -23.37 -41.07 9.58
CA TYR A 65 -23.59 -39.66 9.93
C TYR A 65 -22.42 -39.11 10.73
N ARG A 66 -22.03 -39.83 11.80
CA ARG A 66 -20.96 -39.45 12.72
C ARG A 66 -19.67 -39.19 11.97
N GLN A 67 -19.26 -40.13 11.11
CA GLN A 67 -18.05 -40.01 10.29
C GLN A 67 -18.10 -38.82 9.31
N ARG A 68 -19.27 -38.50 8.74
CA ARG A 68 -19.42 -37.31 7.87
C ARG A 68 -19.29 -36.01 8.68
N ARG A 69 -19.91 -35.95 9.85
CA ARG A 69 -19.84 -34.78 10.74
C ARG A 69 -18.44 -34.57 11.28
N GLU A 70 -17.76 -35.64 11.66
CA GLU A 70 -16.38 -35.58 12.13
C GLU A 70 -15.46 -35.01 11.04
N ARG A 71 -15.54 -35.52 9.81
CA ARG A 71 -14.78 -34.96 8.67
C ARG A 71 -15.10 -33.49 8.43
N ASN A 72 -16.37 -33.11 8.48
CA ASN A 72 -16.76 -31.71 8.29
C ASN A 72 -16.23 -30.82 9.43
N ASN A 73 -16.31 -31.26 10.68
CA ASN A 73 -15.78 -30.54 11.82
C ASN A 73 -14.26 -30.33 11.68
N GLN A 74 -13.53 -31.35 11.23
CA GLN A 74 -12.10 -31.22 10.93
C GLN A 74 -11.86 -30.21 9.79
N ALA A 75 -12.61 -30.30 8.69
CA ALA A 75 -12.50 -29.37 7.57
C ALA A 75 -12.78 -27.92 7.97
N VAL A 76 -13.79 -27.68 8.81
CA VAL A 76 -14.12 -26.35 9.32
C VAL A 76 -12.99 -25.80 10.19
N ARG A 77 -12.45 -26.60 11.12
CA ARG A 77 -11.30 -26.19 11.93
C ARG A 77 -10.11 -25.83 11.06
N LYS A 78 -9.80 -26.67 10.06
CA LYS A 78 -8.69 -26.45 9.12
C LYS A 78 -8.90 -25.17 8.28
N SER A 79 -10.11 -24.96 7.76
CA SER A 79 -10.46 -23.76 6.99
C SER A 79 -10.31 -22.48 7.82
N ARG A 80 -10.83 -22.48 9.05
CA ARG A 80 -10.69 -21.35 9.99
C ARG A 80 -9.23 -21.08 10.35
N ALA A 81 -8.45 -22.13 10.63
CA ALA A 81 -7.02 -22.01 10.91
C ALA A 81 -6.25 -21.43 9.71
N LYS A 82 -6.57 -21.88 8.49
CA LYS A 82 -5.99 -21.35 7.24
C LYS A 82 -6.34 -19.86 7.06
N ALA A 83 -7.59 -19.47 7.30
CA ALA A 83 -8.01 -18.07 7.21
C ALA A 83 -7.27 -17.19 8.23
N LYS A 84 -7.14 -17.66 9.48
CA LYS A 84 -6.39 -16.97 10.54
C LYS A 84 -4.91 -16.82 10.18
N SER A 85 -4.28 -17.89 9.71
CA SER A 85 -2.88 -17.88 9.27
C SER A 85 -2.67 -16.94 8.07
N LYS A 86 -3.58 -16.94 7.09
CA LYS A 86 -3.52 -16.01 5.95
C LYS A 86 -3.59 -14.55 6.41
N LYS A 87 -4.48 -14.23 7.35
CA LYS A 87 -4.56 -12.89 7.93
C LYS A 87 -3.24 -12.50 8.61
N GLN A 88 -2.71 -13.38 9.45
CA GLN A 88 -1.43 -13.13 10.15
C GLN A 88 -0.28 -12.90 9.16
N ALA A 89 -0.18 -13.73 8.11
CA ALA A 89 0.84 -13.57 7.08
C ALA A 89 0.75 -12.22 6.36
N ILE A 90 -0.47 -11.73 6.07
CA ILE A 90 -0.68 -10.39 5.50
C ILE A 90 -0.22 -9.31 6.50
N ASP A 91 -0.60 -9.42 7.77
CA ASP A 91 -0.19 -8.48 8.81
C ASP A 91 1.35 -8.45 8.99
N ASP A 92 2.02 -9.60 8.86
CA ASP A 92 3.49 -9.72 8.84
C ASP A 92 4.10 -9.04 7.61
N GLN A 93 3.53 -9.25 6.43
CA GLN A 93 3.97 -8.61 5.18
C GLN A 93 3.85 -7.08 5.26
N VAL A 94 2.73 -6.57 5.77
CA VAL A 94 2.55 -5.12 6.00
C VAL A 94 3.61 -4.59 6.95
N ARG A 95 3.89 -5.29 8.05
CA ARG A 95 4.96 -4.89 8.99
C ARG A 95 6.35 -4.91 8.36
N GLN A 96 6.64 -5.86 7.47
CA GLN A 96 7.91 -5.87 6.72
C GLN A 96 7.99 -4.66 5.79
N LEU A 97 6.96 -4.44 4.96
CA LEU A 97 6.92 -3.32 4.02
C LEU A 97 7.01 -1.95 4.72
N MET A 98 6.42 -1.80 5.91
CA MET A 98 6.56 -0.57 6.69
C MET A 98 7.99 -0.32 7.16
N ARG A 99 8.71 -1.37 7.59
CA ARG A 99 10.14 -1.26 7.96
C ARG A 99 10.99 -0.90 6.75
N ASP A 100 10.81 -1.60 5.64
CA ASP A 100 11.55 -1.34 4.40
C ASP A 100 11.30 0.09 3.89
N LYS A 101 10.04 0.57 3.96
CA LYS A 101 9.70 1.95 3.63
C LYS A 101 10.42 2.94 4.53
N GLN A 102 10.47 2.69 5.84
CA GLN A 102 11.15 3.58 6.78
C GLN A 102 12.66 3.64 6.51
N ASP A 103 13.28 2.51 6.22
CA ASP A 103 14.70 2.44 5.88
C ASP A 103 15.00 3.18 4.58
N LEU A 104 14.17 3.00 3.54
CA LEU A 104 14.27 3.76 2.29
C LEU A 104 14.10 5.25 2.51
N MET A 105 13.14 5.68 3.33
CA MET A 105 12.95 7.09 3.67
C MET A 105 14.18 7.67 4.37
N ARG A 106 14.80 6.93 5.28
CA ARG A 106 16.03 7.35 5.96
C ARG A 106 17.17 7.55 4.97
N VAL A 107 17.43 6.54 4.12
CA VAL A 107 18.50 6.63 3.11
C VAL A 107 18.24 7.77 2.14
N ASN A 108 16.99 7.99 1.74
CA ASN A 108 16.64 9.10 0.87
C ASN A 108 16.92 10.45 1.53
N GLN A 109 16.56 10.61 2.80
CA GLN A 109 16.86 11.82 3.56
C GLN A 109 18.38 12.08 3.64
N ASP A 110 19.18 11.05 3.93
CA ASP A 110 20.64 11.17 3.99
C ASP A 110 21.24 11.57 2.63
N LEU A 111 20.71 11.01 1.53
CA LEU A 111 21.12 11.37 0.17
C LEU A 111 20.75 12.83 -0.17
N VAL A 112 19.56 13.28 0.20
CA VAL A 112 19.15 14.68 0.00
C VAL A 112 20.10 15.63 0.72
N LEU A 113 20.45 15.34 1.97
CA LEU A 113 21.45 16.12 2.71
C LEU A 113 22.80 16.12 2.02
N LYS A 114 23.24 14.98 1.47
CA LYS A 114 24.52 14.90 0.74
C LYS A 114 24.50 15.74 -0.52
N VAL A 115 23.40 15.72 -1.27
CA VAL A 115 23.22 16.57 -2.46
C VAL A 115 23.27 18.04 -2.06
N GLU A 116 22.56 18.45 -1.01
CA GLU A 116 22.57 19.84 -0.53
C GLU A 116 23.98 20.33 -0.15
N VAL A 117 24.78 19.48 0.51
CA VAL A 117 26.18 19.80 0.83
C VAL A 117 27.02 19.98 -0.44
N LEU A 118 26.91 19.05 -1.38
CA LEU A 118 27.64 19.14 -2.65
C LEU A 118 27.23 20.38 -3.46
N GLU A 119 25.96 20.75 -3.45
CA GLU A 119 25.47 21.99 -4.08
C GLU A 119 26.09 23.23 -3.43
N LYS A 120 26.18 23.27 -2.09
CA LYS A 120 26.86 24.37 -1.37
C LYS A 120 28.35 24.45 -1.72
N GLU A 121 29.05 23.32 -1.76
CA GLU A 121 30.46 23.24 -2.16
C GLU A 121 30.66 23.71 -3.61
N LEU A 122 29.82 23.25 -4.54
CA LEU A 122 29.87 23.69 -5.94
C LEU A 122 29.61 25.19 -6.08
N ASN A 123 28.64 25.74 -5.34
CA ASN A 123 28.34 27.16 -5.36
C ASN A 123 29.49 28.00 -4.81
N LEU A 124 30.18 27.53 -3.77
CA LEU A 124 31.39 28.17 -3.25
C LEU A 124 32.46 28.26 -4.35
N ILE A 125 32.78 27.14 -5.01
CA ILE A 125 33.77 27.10 -6.10
C ILE A 125 33.36 28.03 -7.25
N ARG A 126 32.08 27.97 -7.66
CA ARG A 126 31.55 28.86 -8.72
C ARG A 126 31.69 30.34 -8.36
N SER A 127 31.45 30.69 -7.09
CA SER A 127 31.61 32.08 -6.62
C SER A 127 33.07 32.54 -6.68
N TRP A 128 34.02 31.66 -6.35
CA TRP A 128 35.45 31.99 -6.35
C TRP A 128 35.97 32.14 -7.78
N VAL A 129 35.68 31.15 -8.64
CA VAL A 129 36.05 31.20 -10.06
C VAL A 129 35.37 32.39 -10.77
N GLY A 130 34.11 32.67 -10.43
CA GLY A 130 33.38 33.83 -10.96
C GLY A 130 33.88 35.18 -10.43
N GLN A 131 34.55 35.24 -9.27
CA GLN A 131 35.19 36.45 -8.76
C GLN A 131 36.51 36.75 -9.46
N GLU A 132 37.32 35.73 -9.78
CA GLU A 132 38.63 35.91 -10.42
C GLU A 132 38.54 36.53 -11.83
N GLY A 133 37.37 36.47 -12.48
CA GLY A 133 37.11 37.17 -13.75
C GLY A 133 36.75 38.65 -13.61
N LYS A 134 36.21 39.08 -12.47
CA LYS A 134 35.70 40.46 -12.28
C LYS A 134 36.76 41.42 -11.75
N SER A 135 37.72 40.94 -10.97
CA SER A 135 38.76 41.79 -10.38
C SER A 135 39.83 42.26 -11.37
N LYS A 136 39.87 41.73 -12.60
CA LYS A 136 40.82 42.15 -13.65
C LYS A 136 40.30 43.28 -14.55
N GLU A 137 38.98 43.50 -14.61
CA GLU A 137 38.38 44.46 -15.54
C GLU A 137 38.29 45.89 -14.96
N GLU A 138 38.17 46.00 -13.63
CA GLU A 138 38.07 47.29 -12.91
C GLU A 138 39.42 47.99 -12.69
N ALA A 139 40.56 47.30 -12.88
CA ALA A 139 41.89 47.91 -12.74
C ALA A 139 42.39 48.63 -14.02
N GLY A 140 41.61 48.59 -15.12
CA GLY A 140 41.99 49.14 -16.42
C GLY A 140 41.29 50.45 -16.81
N VAL A 141 40.30 50.93 -16.04
CA VAL A 141 39.44 52.08 -16.43
C VAL A 141 39.62 53.27 -15.48
N THR A 142 40.87 53.67 -15.21
CA THR A 142 41.13 54.95 -14.52
C THR A 142 42.48 55.55 -14.93
N ALA A 143 42.65 55.89 -16.21
CA ALA A 143 43.82 56.66 -16.63
C ALA A 143 43.59 57.40 -17.96
N TRP A 144 42.91 58.55 -17.91
CA TRP A 144 43.26 59.79 -18.63
C TRP A 144 42.10 60.79 -18.61
N GLN A 145 42.26 61.88 -17.86
CA GLN A 145 41.54 63.14 -18.09
C GLN A 145 42.59 64.15 -18.55
N PRO A 146 42.58 64.60 -19.83
CA PRO A 146 43.45 65.67 -20.25
C PRO A 146 42.93 67.01 -19.72
N ASP A 147 43.78 67.69 -18.95
CA ASP A 147 43.59 69.07 -18.52
C ASP A 147 43.44 69.98 -19.75
N HIS A 148 42.35 70.74 -19.78
CA HIS A 148 42.07 71.73 -20.81
C HIS A 148 42.68 73.08 -20.37
N PRO A 149 43.69 73.64 -21.06
CA PRO A 149 44.18 74.98 -20.74
C PRO A 149 43.17 76.03 -21.22
N GLU A 150 42.57 76.77 -20.28
CA GLU A 150 41.68 77.89 -20.55
C GLU A 150 42.52 79.07 -21.08
N ALA A 151 42.45 79.30 -22.39
CA ALA A 151 43.09 80.42 -23.05
C ALA A 151 42.43 81.74 -22.60
N LYS A 152 43.17 82.52 -21.82
CA LYS A 152 42.91 83.93 -21.53
C LYS A 152 43.13 84.72 -22.83
N VAL A 153 42.05 85.17 -23.47
CA VAL A 153 42.13 86.17 -24.55
C VAL A 153 41.88 87.54 -23.91
N GLU A 154 42.99 88.21 -23.62
CA GLU A 154 43.07 89.66 -23.49
C GLU A 154 42.98 90.30 -24.89
N GLY A 155 42.25 91.40 -24.99
CA GLY A 155 42.10 92.24 -26.19
C GLY A 155 40.70 92.87 -26.15
N GLY A 156 40.49 94.13 -25.77
CA GLY A 156 41.29 95.30 -26.10
C GLY A 156 40.74 95.92 -27.38
N GLU A 157 40.40 97.20 -27.29
CA GLU A 157 40.18 98.18 -28.37
C GLU A 157 38.75 98.74 -28.58
N HIS A 158 38.63 99.98 -28.09
CA HIS A 158 38.06 101.21 -28.68
C HIS A 158 36.55 101.36 -28.90
#